data_AF-A0A0S8BCC3-F1
#
_entry.id   AF-A0A0S8BCC3-F1
#
_cell.length_a   1.000
_cell.length_b   1.000
_cell.length_c   1.000
_cell.angle_alpha   90.00
_cell.angle_beta   90.00
_cell.angle_gamma   90.00
#
_symmetry.space_group_name_H-M   'P 1'
#
loop_
_entity.id
_entity.type
_entity.pdbx_description
1 polymer ?
#
loop_
_entity_poly.entity_id
_entity_poly.type
_entity_poly.pdbx_seq_one_letter_code
_entity_poly.pdbx_strand_id
1 'polypeptide(L)'
;MLRHCTISELLALRDGEGSAATRAHVDQCAECAAELERLYQRTAGLKALASLNPPRDRWPAVREALEAERRSARWSRVRWAGLAAAAVLVGIVGLQAIPGGTPADDSAAREVVGLVEESQELEALLASFQRPGRVVNGMTAATIADLEDRIAVIDLGITRAQAVSASSDAMADLWRERVMLMDRLVSTHVQQATYVAY
;
A
#
# COMPACT_ATOMS: atom_id res chain seq x y z
N MET A 1 -24.10 -1.81 -40.96
CA MET A 1 -22.89 -2.36 -40.30
C MET A 1 -23.29 -2.73 -38.88
N LEU A 2 -23.48 -4.01 -38.61
CA LEU A 2 -23.81 -4.49 -37.27
C LEU A 2 -22.51 -4.54 -36.47
N ARG A 3 -22.30 -3.57 -35.58
CA ARG A 3 -21.21 -3.63 -34.61
C ARG A 3 -21.64 -4.58 -33.49
N HIS A 4 -20.87 -5.64 -33.27
CA HIS A 4 -21.02 -6.53 -32.12
C HIS A 4 -20.41 -5.90 -30.86
N CYS A 5 -20.86 -6.37 -29.70
CA CYS A 5 -20.24 -6.01 -28.43
C CYS A 5 -18.80 -6.51 -28.37
N THR A 6 -17.92 -5.69 -27.82
CA THR A 6 -16.55 -6.08 -27.47
C THR A 6 -16.57 -7.06 -26.29
N ILE A 7 -15.48 -7.82 -26.13
CA ILE A 7 -15.36 -8.77 -25.01
C ILE A 7 -15.47 -8.06 -23.65
N SER A 8 -14.92 -6.86 -23.52
CA SER A 8 -14.98 -6.05 -22.29
C SER A 8 -16.41 -5.61 -21.97
N GLU A 9 -17.20 -5.22 -22.97
CA GLU A 9 -18.62 -4.89 -22.80
C GLU A 9 -19.44 -6.11 -22.35
N LEU A 10 -19.14 -7.30 -22.88
CA LEU A 10 -19.79 -8.55 -22.46
C LEU A 10 -19.39 -8.99 -21.05
N LEU A 11 -18.11 -8.81 -20.67
CA LEU A 11 -17.63 -9.07 -19.31
C LEU A 11 -18.29 -8.13 -18.29
N ALA A 12 -18.35 -6.83 -18.59
CA ALA A 12 -19.06 -5.86 -17.74
C ALA A 12 -20.54 -6.24 -17.57
N LEU A 13 -21.21 -6.68 -18.64
CA LEU A 13 -22.59 -7.16 -18.56
C LEU A 13 -22.73 -8.42 -17.69
N ARG A 14 -21.81 -9.39 -17.82
CA ARG A 14 -21.76 -10.61 -16.99
C ARG A 14 -21.63 -10.28 -15.50
N ASP A 15 -20.83 -9.28 -15.18
CA ASP A 15 -20.49 -8.87 -13.82
C ASP A 15 -21.51 -7.88 -13.21
N GLY A 16 -22.58 -7.54 -13.95
CA GLY A 16 -23.66 -6.68 -13.49
C GLY A 16 -23.43 -5.18 -13.72
N GLU A 17 -22.31 -4.81 -14.35
CA GLU A 17 -21.87 -3.43 -14.60
C GLU A 17 -22.17 -2.95 -16.04
N GLY A 18 -22.73 -3.83 -16.88
CA GLY A 18 -22.98 -3.52 -18.30
C GLY A 18 -24.04 -2.45 -18.53
N SER A 19 -23.81 -1.61 -19.54
CA SER A 19 -24.73 -0.53 -19.92
C SER A 19 -26.08 -1.06 -20.42
N ALA A 20 -27.13 -0.24 -20.29
CA ALA A 20 -28.46 -0.59 -20.81
C ALA A 20 -28.46 -0.81 -22.34
N ALA A 21 -27.62 -0.07 -23.08
CA ALA A 21 -27.48 -0.24 -24.53
C ALA A 21 -26.82 -1.58 -24.89
N THR A 22 -25.79 -2.00 -24.14
CA THR A 22 -25.16 -3.32 -24.30
C THR A 22 -26.16 -4.44 -24.04
N ARG A 23 -26.96 -4.31 -22.98
CA ARG A 23 -28.02 -5.30 -22.65
C ARG A 23 -29.06 -5.41 -23.77
N ALA A 24 -29.60 -4.28 -24.22
CA ALA A 24 -30.57 -4.25 -25.31
C ALA A 24 -30.01 -4.82 -26.62
N HIS A 25 -28.72 -4.61 -26.91
CA HIS A 25 -28.08 -5.20 -28.08
C HIS A 25 -27.95 -6.72 -27.96
N VAL A 26 -27.51 -7.23 -26.81
CA VAL A 26 -27.39 -8.68 -26.54
C VAL A 26 -28.74 -9.37 -26.68
N ASP A 27 -29.83 -8.73 -26.22
CA ASP A 27 -31.19 -9.26 -26.35
C ASP A 27 -31.65 -9.38 -27.82
N GLN A 28 -31.03 -8.62 -28.73
CA GLN A 28 -31.40 -8.56 -30.16
C GLN A 28 -30.37 -9.25 -31.08
N CYS A 29 -29.18 -9.57 -30.59
CA CYS A 29 -28.08 -10.14 -31.37
C CYS A 29 -27.70 -11.54 -30.88
N ALA A 30 -28.06 -12.56 -31.67
CA ALA A 30 -27.79 -13.96 -31.35
C ALA A 30 -26.28 -14.27 -31.16
N GLU A 31 -25.39 -13.61 -31.90
CA GLU A 31 -23.95 -13.82 -31.77
C GLU A 31 -23.40 -13.29 -30.45
N CYS A 32 -23.84 -12.10 -30.02
CA CYS A 32 -23.43 -11.52 -28.75
C CYS A 32 -24.02 -12.28 -27.56
N ALA A 33 -25.27 -12.75 -27.67
CA ALA A 33 -25.88 -13.63 -26.69
C ALA A 33 -25.12 -14.95 -26.54
N ALA A 34 -24.72 -15.57 -27.66
CA ALA A 34 -23.94 -16.80 -27.65
C ALA A 34 -22.54 -16.60 -27.02
N GLU A 35 -21.87 -15.47 -27.27
CA GLU A 35 -20.59 -15.17 -26.63
C GLU A 35 -20.74 -14.93 -25.13
N LEU A 36 -21.79 -14.22 -24.70
CA LEU A 36 -22.08 -14.03 -23.27
C LEU A 36 -22.34 -15.37 -22.56
N GLU A 37 -23.11 -16.26 -23.19
CA GLU A 37 -23.35 -17.61 -22.67
C GLU A 37 -22.05 -18.44 -22.57
N ARG A 38 -21.17 -18.34 -23.58
CA ARG A 38 -19.83 -18.96 -23.51
C ARG A 38 -19.02 -18.45 -22.30
N LEU A 39 -19.11 -17.16 -21.95
CA LEU A 39 -18.46 -16.60 -20.77
C LEU A 39 -19.06 -17.14 -19.46
N TYR A 40 -20.38 -17.28 -19.38
CA TYR A 40 -21.05 -17.92 -18.24
C TYR A 40 -20.64 -19.38 -18.07
N GLN A 41 -20.60 -20.16 -19.16
CA GLN A 41 -20.19 -21.56 -19.14
C GLN A 41 -18.74 -21.75 -18.70
N ARG A 42 -17.81 -20.92 -19.19
CA ARG A 42 -16.41 -20.93 -18.71
C ARG A 42 -16.33 -20.66 -17.21
N THR A 43 -17.07 -19.66 -16.74
CA THR A 43 -17.11 -19.31 -15.32
C THR A 43 -17.70 -20.45 -14.48
N ALA A 44 -18.76 -21.09 -14.96
CA ALA A 44 -19.36 -22.26 -14.33
C ALA A 44 -18.37 -23.44 -14.28
N GLY A 45 -17.64 -23.70 -15.37
CA GLY A 45 -16.59 -24.71 -15.42
C GLY A 45 -15.47 -24.46 -14.41
N LEU A 46 -15.01 -23.20 -14.28
CA LEU A 46 -14.03 -22.81 -13.26
C LEU A 46 -14.57 -22.99 -11.84
N LYS A 47 -15.84 -22.62 -11.58
CA LYS A 47 -16.48 -22.81 -10.27
C LYS A 47 -16.74 -24.28 -9.93
N ALA A 48 -16.91 -25.12 -10.95
CA ALA A 48 -17.12 -26.56 -10.80
C ALA A 48 -15.81 -27.34 -10.63
N LEU A 49 -14.65 -26.69 -10.76
CA LEU A 49 -13.37 -27.32 -10.43
C LEU A 49 -13.40 -27.81 -8.98
N ALA A 50 -12.82 -28.98 -8.76
CA ALA A 50 -12.71 -29.54 -7.42
C ALA A 50 -12.06 -28.51 -6.49
N SER A 51 -12.72 -28.20 -5.38
CA SER A 51 -12.12 -27.34 -4.37
C SER A 51 -10.84 -28.01 -3.87
N LEU A 52 -9.70 -27.39 -4.14
CA LEU A 52 -8.46 -27.76 -3.47
C LEU A 52 -8.65 -27.42 -2.00
N ASN A 53 -8.95 -28.44 -1.19
CA ASN A 53 -9.06 -28.27 0.24
C ASN A 53 -7.65 -28.45 0.81
N PRO A 54 -6.93 -27.36 1.14
CA PRO A 54 -5.61 -27.51 1.71
C PRO A 54 -5.72 -28.31 3.01
N PRO A 55 -4.76 -29.19 3.30
CA PRO A 55 -4.72 -29.88 4.58
C PRO A 55 -4.80 -28.88 5.74
N ARG A 56 -5.70 -29.11 6.71
CA ARG A 56 -6.01 -28.15 7.80
C ARG A 56 -4.80 -27.85 8.69
N ASP A 57 -3.79 -28.70 8.65
CA ASP A 57 -2.52 -28.64 9.38
C ASP A 57 -1.43 -27.81 8.68
N ARG A 58 -1.70 -27.26 7.48
CA ARG A 58 -0.74 -26.39 6.78
C ARG A 58 -0.76 -24.94 7.28
N TRP A 59 -1.83 -24.50 7.93
CA TRP A 59 -1.92 -23.14 8.48
C TRP A 59 -0.83 -22.83 9.52
N PRO A 60 -0.49 -23.74 10.46
CA PRO A 60 0.69 -23.59 11.31
C PRO A 60 2.00 -23.33 10.54
N ALA A 61 2.26 -24.04 9.44
CA ALA A 61 3.47 -23.86 8.65
C ALA A 61 3.50 -22.51 7.93
N VAL A 62 2.36 -22.04 7.41
CA VAL A 62 2.24 -20.69 6.82
C VAL A 62 2.45 -19.63 7.89
N ARG A 63 1.84 -19.78 9.06
CA ARG A 63 2.03 -18.87 10.20
C ARG A 63 3.50 -18.85 10.62
N GLU A 64 4.15 -20.01 10.73
CA GLU A 64 5.56 -20.10 11.10
C GLU A 64 6.46 -19.45 10.05
N ALA A 65 6.17 -19.61 8.75
CA ALA A 65 6.89 -18.93 7.68
C ALA A 65 6.74 -17.40 7.77
N LEU A 66 5.51 -16.91 7.96
CA LEU A 66 5.24 -15.48 8.13
C LEU A 66 5.87 -14.92 9.42
N GLU A 67 5.86 -15.68 10.51
CA GLU A 67 6.53 -15.31 11.76
C GLU A 67 8.05 -15.36 11.62
N ALA A 68 8.61 -16.30 10.85
CA ALA A 68 10.03 -16.35 10.55
C ALA A 68 10.47 -15.14 9.71
N GLU A 69 9.68 -14.74 8.71
CA GLU A 69 9.90 -13.50 7.94
C GLU A 69 9.78 -12.25 8.82
N ARG A 70 8.76 -12.18 9.69
CA ARG A 70 8.65 -11.06 10.64
C ARG A 70 9.79 -11.04 11.64
N ARG A 71 10.25 -12.19 12.12
CA ARG A 71 11.43 -12.30 12.99
C ARG A 71 12.70 -11.88 12.26
N SER A 72 12.92 -12.33 11.03
CA SER A 72 14.10 -11.94 10.24
C SER A 72 14.07 -10.44 9.91
N ALA A 73 12.91 -9.89 9.56
CA ALA A 73 12.70 -8.46 9.35
C ALA A 73 12.83 -7.64 10.65
N ARG A 74 12.44 -8.20 11.80
CA ARG A 74 12.66 -7.57 13.11
C ARG A 74 14.15 -7.59 13.46
N TRP A 75 14.86 -8.67 13.18
CA TRP A 75 16.29 -8.80 13.39
C TRP A 75 17.10 -7.92 12.44
N SER A 76 16.70 -7.78 11.17
CA SER A 76 17.32 -6.83 10.25
C SER A 76 17.04 -5.39 10.70
N ARG A 77 15.82 -5.05 11.14
CA ARG A 77 15.49 -3.75 11.73
C ARG A 77 16.25 -3.46 13.02
N VAL A 78 16.47 -4.44 13.89
CA VAL A 78 17.33 -4.29 15.10
C VAL A 78 18.79 -4.10 14.71
N ARG A 79 19.28 -4.77 13.66
CA ARG A 79 20.64 -4.56 13.14
C ARG A 79 20.83 -3.15 12.58
N TRP A 80 19.84 -2.61 11.87
CA TRP A 80 19.85 -1.22 11.40
C TRP A 80 19.67 -0.20 12.54
N ALA A 81 18.81 -0.49 13.53
CA ALA A 81 18.64 0.34 14.72
C ALA A 81 19.90 0.35 15.61
N GLY A 82 20.67 -0.76 15.64
CA GLY A 82 21.98 -0.82 16.30
C GLY A 82 23.03 0.07 15.64
N LEU A 83 22.99 0.22 14.31
CA LEU A 83 23.84 1.18 13.59
C LEU A 83 23.43 2.63 13.90
N ALA A 84 22.13 2.93 14.00
CA ALA A 84 21.64 4.25 14.42
C ALA A 84 21.98 4.57 15.90
N ALA A 85 21.89 3.58 16.80
CA ALA A 85 22.26 3.76 18.20
C ALA A 85 23.76 4.01 18.42
N ALA A 86 24.63 3.43 17.58
CA ALA A 86 26.07 3.72 17.60
C ALA A 86 26.37 5.16 17.15
N ALA A 87 25.63 5.70 16.18
CA ALA A 87 25.74 7.11 15.77
C ALA A 87 25.30 8.06 16.91
N VAL A 88 24.25 7.70 17.65
CA VAL A 88 23.77 8.48 18.81
C VAL A 88 24.78 8.46 19.96
N LEU A 89 25.44 7.34 20.26
CA LEU A 89 26.44 7.30 21.35
C LEU A 89 27.73 8.05 21.01
N VAL A 90 28.19 8.02 19.75
CA VAL A 90 29.31 8.88 19.30
C VAL A 90 28.91 10.36 19.34
N GLY A 91 27.66 10.69 19.02
CA GLY A 91 27.10 12.04 19.15
C GLY A 91 27.02 12.53 20.60
N ILE A 92 26.56 11.70 21.54
CA ILE A 92 26.38 12.08 22.96
C ILE A 92 27.72 12.36 23.64
N VAL A 93 28.79 11.62 23.32
CA VAL A 93 30.13 11.88 23.90
C VAL A 93 30.80 13.11 23.25
N GLY A 94 30.52 13.40 21.98
CA GLY A 94 30.99 14.61 21.31
C GLY A 94 30.25 15.90 21.71
N LEU A 95 28.98 15.80 22.12
CA LEU A 95 28.08 16.96 22.31
C LEU A 95 28.04 17.51 23.75
N GLN A 96 28.70 16.88 24.73
CA GLN A 96 28.81 17.46 26.09
C GLN A 96 29.77 18.66 26.17
N ALA A 97 30.30 19.13 25.04
CA ALA A 97 31.30 20.20 24.98
C ALA A 97 30.79 21.59 24.53
N ILE A 98 29.48 21.82 24.33
CA ILE A 98 28.99 23.18 23.95
C ILE A 98 27.66 23.53 24.63
N PRO A 99 27.63 24.50 25.57
CA PRO A 99 26.40 25.10 26.04
C PRO A 99 26.00 26.27 25.13
N GLY A 100 24.86 26.16 24.45
CA GLY A 100 24.23 27.29 23.74
C GLY A 100 23.08 26.86 22.85
N GLY A 101 21.85 27.28 23.17
CA GLY A 101 20.71 27.17 22.26
C GLY A 101 20.98 28.01 21.01
N THR A 102 21.10 27.36 19.86
CA THR A 102 21.47 27.97 18.57
C THR A 102 20.31 27.95 17.57
N PRO A 103 20.25 28.92 16.62
CA PRO A 103 19.18 29.08 15.62
C PRO A 103 18.95 27.88 14.68
N ALA A 104 19.85 26.90 14.67
CA ALA A 104 19.71 25.65 13.93
C ALA A 104 18.57 24.76 14.46
N ASP A 105 18.35 24.76 15.78
CA ASP A 105 17.26 23.99 16.40
C ASP A 105 15.88 24.56 16.01
N ASP A 106 15.77 25.90 15.94
CA ASP A 106 14.56 26.59 15.47
C ASP A 106 14.25 26.33 13.99
N SER A 107 15.25 26.08 13.14
CA SER A 107 15.02 25.71 11.74
C SER A 107 14.52 24.28 11.60
N ALA A 108 15.12 23.34 12.33
CA ALA A 108 14.70 21.94 12.31
C ALA A 108 13.29 21.77 12.89
N ALA A 109 12.95 22.50 13.96
CA ALA A 109 11.61 22.52 14.52
C ALA A 109 10.57 23.04 13.51
N ARG A 110 10.90 24.09 12.74
CA ARG A 110 10.03 24.60 11.66
C ARG A 110 9.89 23.60 10.50
N GLU A 111 10.96 22.90 10.15
CA GLU A 111 10.93 21.85 9.13
C GLU A 111 10.00 20.71 9.53
N VAL A 112 10.06 20.26 10.79
CA VAL A 112 9.14 19.23 11.33
C VAL A 112 7.68 19.65 11.13
N VAL A 113 7.33 20.91 11.43
CA VAL A 113 5.96 21.41 11.24
C VAL A 113 5.54 21.30 9.77
N GLY A 114 6.40 21.71 8.83
CA GLY A 114 6.12 21.61 7.39
C GLY A 114 5.95 20.17 6.92
N LEU A 115 6.79 19.25 7.40
CA LEU A 115 6.70 17.83 7.03
C LEU A 115 5.45 17.15 7.61
N VAL A 116 5.00 17.56 8.80
CA VAL A 116 3.74 17.08 9.38
C VAL A 116 2.57 17.49 8.49
N GLU A 117 2.53 18.75 8.06
CA GLU A 117 1.51 19.29 7.17
C GLU A 117 1.50 18.55 5.82
N GLU A 118 2.66 18.40 5.17
CA GLU A 118 2.79 17.63 3.94
C GLU A 118 2.30 16.18 4.09
N SER A 119 2.61 15.54 5.22
CA SER A 119 2.14 14.17 5.44
C SER A 119 0.61 14.11 5.62
N GLN A 120 -0.02 15.12 6.24
CA GLN A 120 -1.47 15.21 6.36
C GLN A 120 -2.14 15.41 5.00
N GLU A 121 -1.53 16.18 4.10
CA GLU A 121 -2.00 16.31 2.71
C GLU A 121 -1.95 14.97 1.96
N LEU A 122 -0.86 14.22 2.10
CA LEU A 122 -0.72 12.88 1.51
C LEU A 122 -1.76 11.89 2.09
N GLU A 123 -2.06 11.96 3.38
CA GLU A 123 -3.12 11.14 4.01
C GLU A 123 -4.50 11.45 3.43
N ALA A 124 -4.82 12.74 3.28
CA ALA A 124 -6.07 13.17 2.67
C ALA A 124 -6.19 12.68 1.22
N LEU A 125 -5.09 12.70 0.47
CA LEU A 125 -5.04 12.17 -0.90
C LEU A 125 -5.23 10.64 -0.92
N LEU A 126 -4.58 9.90 -0.02
CA LEU A 126 -4.73 8.44 0.09
C LEU A 126 -6.18 8.04 0.42
N ALA A 127 -6.85 8.79 1.29
CA ALA A 127 -8.25 8.56 1.64
C ALA A 127 -9.18 8.61 0.40
N SER A 128 -8.83 9.42 -0.62
CA SER A 128 -9.61 9.49 -1.86
C SER A 128 -9.53 8.22 -2.73
N PHE A 129 -8.47 7.41 -2.58
CA PHE A 129 -8.28 6.17 -3.33
C PHE A 129 -8.98 4.96 -2.71
N GLN A 130 -9.35 5.03 -1.43
CA GLN A 130 -10.00 3.93 -0.70
C GLN A 130 -11.50 3.83 -1.06
N ARG A 131 -11.81 3.41 -2.30
CA ARG A 131 -13.18 3.03 -2.69
C ARG A 131 -13.43 1.53 -2.49
N PRO A 132 -14.51 1.14 -1.78
CA PRO A 132 -14.89 -0.27 -1.64
C PRO A 132 -15.12 -0.92 -3.02
N GLY A 133 -14.59 -2.13 -3.21
CA GLY A 133 -14.92 -2.97 -4.37
C GLY A 133 -13.88 -3.01 -5.50
N ARG A 134 -12.77 -2.26 -5.43
CA ARG A 134 -11.74 -2.32 -6.48
C ARG A 134 -10.78 -3.50 -6.27
N VAL A 135 -10.83 -4.48 -7.18
CA VAL A 135 -9.89 -5.62 -7.18
C VAL A 135 -8.52 -5.15 -7.66
N VAL A 136 -7.48 -5.36 -6.87
CA VAL A 136 -6.08 -5.01 -7.20
C VAL A 136 -5.34 -6.28 -7.63
N ASN A 137 -4.41 -6.17 -8.58
CA ASN A 137 -3.54 -7.30 -8.89
C ASN A 137 -2.67 -7.66 -7.65
N GLY A 138 -2.33 -8.93 -7.50
CA GLY A 138 -1.64 -9.41 -6.29
C GLY A 138 -0.24 -8.81 -6.08
N MET A 139 0.47 -8.45 -7.15
CA MET A 139 1.82 -7.88 -7.06
C MET A 139 1.78 -6.43 -6.54
N THR A 140 0.88 -5.60 -7.07
CA THR A 140 0.63 -4.23 -6.59
C THR A 140 0.09 -4.25 -5.17
N ALA A 141 -0.80 -5.19 -4.83
CA ALA A 141 -1.27 -5.36 -3.46
C ALA A 141 -0.12 -5.68 -2.48
N ALA A 142 0.83 -6.51 -2.88
CA ALA A 142 2.02 -6.81 -2.07
C ALA A 142 2.92 -5.58 -1.87
N THR A 143 3.14 -4.78 -2.94
CA THR A 143 3.91 -3.54 -2.83
C THR A 143 3.24 -2.51 -1.91
N ILE A 144 1.91 -2.35 -2.02
CA ILE A 144 1.13 -1.48 -1.13
C ILE A 144 1.30 -1.91 0.33
N ALA A 145 1.12 -3.20 0.61
CA ALA A 145 1.27 -3.74 1.96
C ALA A 145 2.69 -3.55 2.54
N ASP A 146 3.75 -3.73 1.74
CA ASP A 146 5.14 -3.47 2.18
C ASP A 146 5.36 -2.00 2.55
N LEU A 147 4.82 -1.07 1.75
CA LEU A 147 4.92 0.36 2.03
C LEU A 147 4.16 0.75 3.30
N GLU A 148 2.94 0.25 3.50
CA GLU A 148 2.15 0.46 4.71
C GLU A 148 2.85 -0.07 5.97
N ASP A 149 3.42 -1.28 5.89
CA ASP A 149 4.19 -1.88 6.99
C ASP A 149 5.42 -1.04 7.36
N ARG A 150 6.10 -0.46 6.36
CA ARG A 150 7.26 0.42 6.59
C ARG A 150 6.84 1.76 7.20
N ILE A 151 5.75 2.36 6.75
CA ILE A 151 5.19 3.58 7.33
C ILE A 151 4.84 3.35 8.81
N ALA A 152 4.19 2.23 9.14
CA ALA A 152 3.86 1.89 10.52
C ALA A 152 5.09 1.78 11.44
N VAL A 153 6.25 1.37 10.90
CA VAL A 153 7.52 1.36 11.66
C VAL A 153 8.03 2.77 11.93
N ILE A 154 7.97 3.65 10.94
CA ILE A 154 8.36 5.06 11.10
C ILE A 154 7.43 5.76 12.10
N ASP A 155 6.13 5.53 12.03
CA ASP A 155 5.14 6.10 12.96
C ASP A 155 5.41 5.67 14.42
N LEU A 156 5.81 4.41 14.62
CA LEU A 156 6.26 3.94 15.94
C LEU A 156 7.56 4.64 16.38
N GLY A 157 8.48 4.87 15.44
CA GLY A 157 9.71 5.64 15.65
C GLY A 157 9.42 7.07 16.10
N ILE A 158 8.53 7.78 15.39
CA ILE A 158 8.06 9.13 15.73
C ILE A 158 7.44 9.15 17.13
N THR A 159 6.53 8.20 17.41
CA THR A 159 5.90 8.07 18.73
C THR A 159 6.93 7.90 19.85
N ARG A 160 7.94 7.05 19.64
CA ARG A 160 9.02 6.83 20.63
C ARG A 160 9.90 8.06 20.78
N ALA A 161 10.26 8.72 19.68
CA ALA A 161 11.09 9.92 19.67
C ALA A 161 10.40 11.08 20.41
N GLN A 162 9.09 11.23 20.24
CA GLN A 162 8.28 12.20 20.99
C GLN A 162 8.27 11.89 22.50
N ALA A 163 8.09 10.61 22.88
CA ALA A 163 8.05 10.19 24.28
C ALA A 163 9.35 10.45 25.05
N VAL A 164 10.50 10.46 24.37
CA VAL A 164 11.81 10.78 24.97
C VAL A 164 12.28 12.21 24.69
N SER A 165 11.42 13.05 24.08
CA SER A 165 11.74 14.42 23.68
C SER A 165 13.05 14.50 22.88
N ALA A 166 13.15 13.69 21.82
CA ALA A 166 14.29 13.68 20.91
C ALA A 166 14.51 15.07 20.27
N SER A 167 15.74 15.32 19.80
CA SER A 167 16.09 16.58 19.14
C SER A 167 15.25 16.83 17.89
N SER A 168 15.08 18.11 17.55
CA SER A 168 14.35 18.54 16.35
C SER A 168 14.91 17.93 15.06
N ASP A 169 16.23 17.79 14.95
CA ASP A 169 16.88 17.15 13.79
C ASP A 169 16.49 15.66 13.65
N ALA A 170 16.54 14.91 14.75
CA ALA A 170 16.17 13.50 14.75
C ALA A 170 14.67 13.31 14.44
N MET A 171 13.84 14.26 14.86
CA MET A 171 12.42 14.30 14.53
C MET A 171 12.23 14.60 13.03
N ALA A 172 12.95 15.58 12.48
CA ALA A 172 12.89 15.93 11.05
C ALA A 172 13.30 14.76 10.15
N ASP A 173 14.32 13.98 10.54
CA ASP A 173 14.74 12.77 9.82
C ASP A 173 13.61 11.75 9.69
N LEU A 174 12.91 11.45 10.79
CA LEU A 174 11.79 10.50 10.79
C LEU A 174 10.62 10.99 9.95
N TRP A 175 10.29 12.28 10.03
CA TRP A 175 9.20 12.86 9.24
C TRP A 175 9.52 12.92 7.74
N ARG A 176 10.77 13.21 7.36
CA ARG A 176 11.21 13.11 5.95
C ARG A 176 11.06 11.69 5.41
N GLU A 177 11.44 10.69 6.20
CA GLU A 177 11.30 9.30 5.78
C GLU A 177 9.81 8.90 5.65
N ARG A 178 8.96 9.36 6.57
CA ARG A 178 7.50 9.15 6.49
C ARG A 178 6.93 9.72 5.19
N VAL A 179 7.16 11.00 4.93
CA VAL A 179 6.69 11.69 3.72
C VAL A 179 7.16 10.98 2.45
N MET A 180 8.45 10.60 2.38
CA MET A 180 8.99 9.86 1.25
C MET A 180 8.28 8.50 1.02
N LEU A 181 7.96 7.76 2.09
CA LEU A 181 7.24 6.49 1.96
C LEU A 181 5.77 6.70 1.55
N MET A 182 5.12 7.73 2.08
CA MET A 182 3.76 8.11 1.72
C MET A 182 3.63 8.56 0.28
N ASP A 183 4.57 9.36 -0.23
CA ASP A 183 4.61 9.78 -1.63
C ASP A 183 4.71 8.57 -2.59
N ARG A 184 5.54 7.58 -2.24
CA ARG A 184 5.63 6.31 -2.99
C ARG A 184 4.33 5.52 -2.96
N LEU A 185 3.65 5.48 -1.82
CA LEU A 185 2.35 4.81 -1.68
C LEU A 185 1.29 5.48 -2.55
N VAL A 186 1.19 6.81 -2.49
CA VAL A 186 0.32 7.62 -3.36
C VAL A 186 0.62 7.34 -4.83
N SER A 187 1.88 7.41 -5.23
CA SER A 187 2.33 7.16 -6.61
C SER A 187 1.90 5.77 -7.09
N THR A 188 2.00 4.75 -6.23
CA THR A 188 1.57 3.39 -6.54
C THR A 188 0.05 3.31 -6.76
N HIS A 189 -0.75 4.00 -5.93
CA HIS A 189 -2.20 4.07 -6.12
C HIS A 189 -2.61 4.81 -7.39
N VAL A 190 -1.90 5.89 -7.75
CA VAL A 190 -2.12 6.64 -9.00
C VAL A 190 -1.83 5.75 -10.21
N GLN A 191 -0.67 5.09 -10.25
CA GLN A 191 -0.30 4.19 -11.35
C GLN A 191 -1.31 3.04 -11.52
N GLN A 192 -1.79 2.48 -10.41
CA GLN A 192 -2.84 1.46 -10.44
C GLN A 192 -4.12 2.00 -11.10
N ALA A 193 -4.55 3.21 -10.74
CA ALA A 193 -5.76 3.80 -11.29
C ALA A 193 -5.68 4.00 -12.82
N THR A 194 -4.49 4.34 -13.34
CA THR A 194 -4.25 4.46 -14.78
C THR A 194 -4.32 3.11 -15.49
N TYR A 195 -3.77 2.04 -14.90
CA TYR A 195 -3.73 0.71 -15.52
C TYR A 195 -5.12 0.05 -15.64
N VAL A 196 -6.05 0.36 -14.74
CA VAL A 196 -7.44 -0.16 -14.77
C VAL A 196 -8.33 0.60 -15.77
N ALA A 197 -7.90 1.77 -16.25
CA ALA A 197 -8.67 2.60 -17.17
C ALA A 197 -8.48 2.24 -18.66
N TYR A 198 -7.64 1.25 -18.99
CA TYR A 198 -7.40 0.72 -20.33
C TYR A 198 -7.88 -0.72 -20.44
#